data_AF-A0A645H7F5-F1
#
_entry.id   AF-A0A645H7F5-F1
#
_cell.length_a   1.000
_cell.length_b   1.000
_cell.length_c   1.000
_cell.angle_alpha   90.00
_cell.angle_beta   90.00
_cell.angle_gamma   90.00
#
_symmetry.space_group_name_H-M   'P 1'
#
loop_
_entity.id
_entity.type
_entity.pdbx_description
1 polymer ?
#
loop_
_entity_poly.entity_id
_entity_poly.type
_entity_poly.pdbx_seq_one_letter_code
_entity_poly.pdbx_strand_id
1 'polypeptide(L)'
;MVIQQQVGGDLSEILDIISETIRERVKLKGDIRTLITQSKMSAWVIGILPVAIGAALFALNPSYMGTMLRDPLGLVLLAVAGGMMLIGALILTKIVKVKL
;
A
#
# COMPACT_ATOMS: atom_id res chain seq x y z
N MET A 1 38.94 18.88 37.76
CA MET A 1 37.70 18.10 38.02
C MET A 1 36.50 18.53 37.15
N VAL A 2 36.58 19.64 36.38
CA VAL A 2 35.48 20.14 35.52
C VAL A 2 35.33 19.38 34.19
N ILE A 3 36.42 18.80 33.68
CA ILE A 3 36.44 18.08 32.38
C ILE A 3 35.71 16.73 32.40
N GLN A 4 35.70 16.00 33.53
CA GLN A 4 34.95 14.73 33.60
C GLN A 4 33.43 14.94 33.63
N GLN A 5 32.95 16.08 34.16
CA GLN A 5 31.53 16.45 34.13
C GLN A 5 31.09 16.93 32.74
N GLN A 6 31.96 17.61 31.99
CA GLN A 6 31.67 17.97 30.60
C GLN A 6 31.50 16.75 29.71
N VAL A 7 32.29 15.69 29.89
CA VAL A 7 32.14 14.47 29.08
C VAL A 7 30.99 13.60 29.61
N GLY A 8 30.84 13.41 30.92
CA GLY A 8 29.79 12.56 31.50
C GLY A 8 28.37 13.15 31.49
N GLY A 9 28.23 14.47 31.63
CA GLY A 9 26.94 15.17 31.57
C GLY A 9 26.42 15.30 30.14
N ASP A 10 27.30 15.64 29.19
CA ASP A 10 26.98 15.77 27.76
C ASP A 10 26.61 14.42 27.15
N LEU A 11 27.27 13.33 27.55
CA LEU A 11 26.88 11.97 27.16
C LEU A 11 25.52 11.53 27.71
N SER A 12 25.16 11.95 28.93
CA SER A 12 23.84 11.65 29.51
C SER A 12 22.74 12.40 28.75
N GLU A 13 22.98 13.66 28.40
CA GLU A 13 22.06 14.48 27.60
C GLU A 13 21.90 13.93 26.17
N ILE A 14 23.00 13.57 25.52
CA ILE A 14 22.97 12.92 24.19
C ILE A 14 22.26 11.56 24.25
N LEU A 15 22.48 10.76 25.31
CA LEU A 15 21.79 9.48 25.49
C LEU A 15 20.28 9.66 25.67
N ASP A 16 19.86 10.70 26.39
CA ASP A 16 18.44 11.03 26.55
C ASP A 16 17.82 11.44 25.21
N ILE A 17 18.50 12.27 24.41
CA ILE A 17 18.07 12.66 23.06
C ILE A 17 17.95 11.44 22.14
N ILE A 18 18.94 10.54 22.16
CA ILE A 18 18.91 9.31 21.36
C ILE A 18 17.76 8.41 21.83
N SER A 19 17.56 8.28 23.14
CA SER A 19 16.47 7.47 23.71
C SER A 19 15.10 8.00 23.31
N GLU A 20 14.92 9.32 23.31
CA GLU A 20 13.70 9.99 22.85
C GLU A 20 13.49 9.79 21.33
N THR A 21 14.55 10.00 20.54
CA THR A 21 14.53 9.78 19.08
C THR A 21 14.16 8.33 18.73
N ILE A 22 14.68 7.35 19.48
CA ILE A 22 14.36 5.93 19.28
C ILE A 22 12.87 5.68 19.58
N ARG A 23 12.35 6.20 20.69
CA ARG A 23 10.93 6.06 21.06
C ARG A 23 10.03 6.69 19.99
N GLU A 24 10.40 7.85 19.48
CA GLU A 24 9.66 8.54 18.42
C GLU A 24 9.65 7.72 17.11
N ARG A 25 10.79 7.14 16.72
CA ARG A 25 10.87 6.24 15.55
C ARG A 25 10.01 4.98 15.72
N VAL A 26 9.96 4.40 16.92
CA VAL A 26 9.10 3.24 17.21
C VAL A 26 7.63 3.61 17.06
N LYS A 27 7.21 4.76 17.59
CA LYS A 27 5.85 5.28 17.43
C LYS A 27 5.51 5.52 15.96
N LEU A 28 6.40 6.19 15.22
CA LEU A 28 6.21 6.47 13.80
C LEU A 28 6.05 5.19 12.97
N LYS A 29 6.82 4.13 13.26
CA LYS A 29 6.64 2.81 12.62
C LYS A 29 5.26 2.22 12.89
N GLY A 30 4.76 2.37 14.12
CA GLY A 30 3.40 1.97 14.50
C GLY A 30 2.33 2.72 13.69
N ASP A 31 2.46 4.04 13.59
CA ASP A 31 1.52 4.88 12.85
C ASP A 31 1.52 4.55 11.35
N ILE A 32 2.71 4.37 10.75
CA ILE A 32 2.87 3.93 9.36
C ILE A 32 2.17 2.59 9.11
N ARG A 33 2.33 1.61 10.02
CA ARG A 33 1.69 0.30 9.89
C ARG A 33 0.16 0.40 9.91
N THR A 34 -0.38 1.24 10.76
CA THR A 34 -1.84 1.50 10.83
C THR A 34 -2.35 2.14 9.55
N LEU A 35 -1.68 3.18 9.05
CA LEU A 35 -2.04 3.87 7.80
C LEU A 35 -1.98 2.95 6.57
N ILE A 36 -0.98 2.07 6.50
CA ILE A 36 -0.86 1.09 5.42
C ILE A 36 -2.01 0.07 5.49
N THR A 37 -2.38 -0.35 6.70
CA THR A 37 -3.49 -1.30 6.89
C THR A 37 -4.80 -0.71 6.36
N GLN A 38 -5.09 0.55 6.68
CA GLN A 38 -6.24 1.27 6.15
C GLN A 38 -6.18 1.40 4.62
N SER A 39 -5.03 1.81 4.09
CA SER A 39 -4.82 1.97 2.64
C SER A 39 -4.98 0.65 1.88
N LYS A 40 -4.55 -0.47 2.47
CA LYS A 40 -4.71 -1.81 1.89
C LYS A 40 -6.18 -2.20 1.78
N MET A 41 -6.99 -1.92 2.80
CA MET A 41 -8.43 -2.19 2.77
C MET A 41 -9.11 -1.40 1.64
N SER A 42 -8.81 -0.11 1.52
CA SER A 42 -9.34 0.72 0.43
C SER A 42 -8.89 0.22 -0.95
N ALA A 43 -7.63 -0.18 -1.09
CA ALA A 43 -7.11 -0.72 -2.34
C ALA A 43 -7.77 -2.07 -2.72
N TRP A 44 -8.12 -2.90 -1.74
CA TRP A 44 -8.88 -4.14 -1.97
C TRP A 44 -10.28 -3.87 -2.49
N VAL A 45 -10.99 -2.90 -1.88
CA VAL A 45 -12.32 -2.49 -2.36
C VAL A 45 -12.25 -2.02 -3.81
N ILE A 46 -11.33 -1.11 -4.12
CA ILE A 46 -11.17 -0.59 -5.48
C ILE A 46 -10.71 -1.68 -6.45
N GLY A 47 -9.82 -2.57 -6.02
CA GLY A 47 -9.33 -3.67 -6.83
C GLY A 47 -10.41 -4.70 -7.20
N ILE A 48 -11.43 -4.88 -6.37
CA ILE A 48 -12.53 -5.81 -6.67
C ILE A 48 -13.58 -5.17 -7.59
N LEU A 49 -13.75 -3.85 -7.57
CA LEU A 49 -14.81 -3.15 -8.32
C LEU A 49 -14.89 -3.53 -9.81
N PRO A 50 -13.79 -3.54 -10.60
CA PRO A 50 -13.86 -3.88 -12.02
C PRO A 50 -14.37 -5.30 -12.26
N VAL A 51 -13.98 -6.25 -11.40
CA VAL A 51 -14.41 -7.65 -11.47
C VAL A 51 -15.89 -7.77 -11.12
N ALA A 52 -16.33 -7.08 -10.05
CA ALA A 52 -17.73 -7.06 -9.63
C ALA A 52 -18.64 -6.45 -10.71
N ILE A 53 -18.22 -5.34 -11.31
CA ILE A 53 -18.95 -4.69 -12.41
C ILE A 53 -18.99 -5.60 -13.64
N GLY A 54 -17.87 -6.21 -14.01
CA GLY A 54 -17.82 -7.18 -15.13
C GLY A 54 -18.78 -8.35 -14.92
N ALA A 55 -18.80 -8.93 -13.71
CA ALA A 55 -19.71 -10.00 -13.36
C ALA A 55 -21.19 -9.55 -13.37
N ALA A 56 -21.47 -8.35 -12.85
CA ALA A 56 -22.82 -7.79 -12.88
C ALA A 56 -23.29 -7.53 -14.32
N LEU A 57 -22.43 -6.99 -15.20
CA LEU A 57 -22.74 -6.79 -16.61
C LEU A 57 -22.96 -8.11 -17.34
N PHE A 58 -22.21 -9.15 -16.99
CA PHE A 58 -22.42 -10.50 -17.53
C PHE A 58 -23.80 -11.06 -17.16
N ALA A 59 -24.24 -10.86 -15.92
CA ALA A 59 -25.55 -11.32 -15.45
C ALA A 59 -26.72 -10.48 -16.02
N LEU A 60 -26.57 -9.15 -16.07
CA LEU A 60 -27.64 -8.24 -16.48
C LEU A 60 -27.77 -8.10 -18.00
N ASN A 61 -26.65 -8.13 -18.73
CA ASN A 61 -26.59 -7.95 -20.18
C ASN A 61 -25.58 -8.91 -20.84
N PRO A 62 -25.87 -10.23 -20.88
CA PRO A 62 -24.97 -11.23 -21.44
C PRO A 62 -24.65 -11.00 -22.92
N SER A 63 -25.54 -10.34 -23.68
CA SER A 63 -25.29 -9.96 -25.08
C SER A 63 -24.13 -8.95 -25.21
N TYR A 64 -24.04 -7.97 -24.30
CA TYR A 64 -22.97 -6.97 -24.31
C TYR A 64 -21.61 -7.60 -24.02
N MET A 65 -21.55 -8.46 -23.00
CA MET A 65 -20.33 -9.21 -22.70
C MET A 65 -19.96 -10.21 -23.81
N GLY A 66 -20.95 -10.83 -24.44
CA GLY A 66 -20.76 -11.73 -25.58
C GLY A 66 -20.11 -11.03 -26.78
N THR A 67 -20.52 -9.80 -27.10
CA THR A 67 -19.88 -8.98 -28.14
C THR A 67 -18.46 -8.58 -27.72
N MET A 68 -18.27 -8.14 -26.47
CA MET A 68 -16.95 -7.74 -25.96
C MET A 68 -15.92 -8.89 -25.93
N LEU A 69 -16.37 -10.13 -25.72
CA LEU A 69 -15.51 -11.32 -25.75
C LEU A 69 -15.24 -11.87 -27.16
N ARG A 70 -16.09 -11.54 -28.14
CA ARG A 70 -15.96 -11.99 -29.54
C ARG A 70 -15.23 -10.97 -30.42
N ASP A 71 -15.35 -9.68 -30.10
CA ASP A 71 -14.67 -8.62 -30.82
C ASP A 71 -13.17 -8.60 -30.45
N PRO A 72 -12.24 -8.63 -31.43
CA PRO A 72 -10.80 -8.53 -31.17
C PRO A 72 -10.43 -7.31 -30.32
N LEU A 73 -11.12 -6.19 -30.48
CA LEU A 73 -10.87 -4.96 -29.76
C LEU A 73 -11.29 -5.08 -28.28
N GLY A 74 -12.39 -5.79 -28.02
CA GLY A 74 -12.87 -6.07 -26.67
C GLY A 74 -11.94 -6.99 -25.88
N LEU A 75 -11.38 -8.02 -26.52
CA LEU A 75 -10.36 -8.88 -25.92
C LEU A 75 -9.09 -8.11 -25.55
N VAL A 76 -8.62 -7.22 -26.43
CA VAL A 76 -7.44 -6.37 -26.14
C VAL A 76 -7.72 -5.44 -24.96
N LEU A 77 -8.89 -4.81 -24.90
CA LEU A 77 -9.28 -3.95 -23.77
C LEU A 77 -9.32 -4.71 -22.44
N LEU A 78 -9.89 -5.92 -22.42
CA LEU A 78 -9.90 -6.77 -21.23
C LEU A 78 -8.50 -7.20 -20.81
N ALA A 79 -7.63 -7.54 -21.77
CA ALA A 79 -6.24 -7.89 -21.50
C ALA A 79 -5.45 -6.71 -20.92
N VAL A 80 -5.63 -5.51 -21.48
CA VAL A 80 -5.02 -4.27 -20.95
C VAL A 80 -5.54 -3.95 -19.55
N ALA A 81 -6.86 -4.02 -19.34
CA ALA A 81 -7.46 -3.79 -18.03
C ALA A 81 -6.93 -4.78 -16.98
N GLY A 82 -6.91 -6.08 -17.30
CA GLY A 82 -6.33 -7.11 -16.43
C GLY A 82 -4.84 -6.88 -16.15
N GLY A 83 -4.08 -6.51 -17.18
CA GLY A 83 -2.66 -6.14 -17.04
C GLY A 83 -2.45 -4.95 -16.11
N MET A 84 -3.24 -3.88 -16.25
CA MET A 84 -3.17 -2.71 -15.35
C MET A 84 -3.53 -3.08 -13.92
N MET A 85 -4.52 -3.95 -13.71
CA MET A 85 -4.88 -4.44 -12.38
C MET A 85 -3.73 -5.24 -11.74
N LEU A 86 -3.09 -6.11 -12.50
CA LEU A 86 -1.93 -6.88 -12.04
C LEU A 86 -0.75 -5.96 -11.68
N ILE A 87 -0.44 -4.98 -12.54
CA ILE A 87 0.60 -3.98 -12.26
C ILE A 87 0.28 -3.21 -10.98
N GLY A 88 -0.96 -2.75 -10.83
CA GLY A 88 -1.42 -2.06 -9.61
C GLY A 88 -1.26 -2.93 -8.36
N ALA A 89 -1.64 -4.20 -8.43
CA ALA A 89 -1.47 -5.15 -7.33
C ALA A 89 0.00 -5.41 -6.98
N LEU A 90 0.88 -5.51 -7.98
CA LEU A 90 2.33 -5.67 -7.79
C LEU A 90 2.96 -4.43 -7.14
N ILE A 91 2.54 -3.22 -7.53
CA ILE A 91 3.01 -1.98 -6.91
C ILE A 91 2.57 -1.93 -5.45
N LEU A 92 1.30 -2.24 -5.16
CA LEU A 92 0.77 -2.24 -3.80
C LEU A 92 1.52 -3.22 -2.90
N THR A 93 1.73 -4.45 -3.37
CA THR A 93 2.48 -5.48 -2.61
C THR A 93 3.93 -5.06 -2.36
N LYS A 94 4.61 -4.39 -3.30
CA LYS A 94 5.94 -3.81 -3.07
C LYS A 94 5.92 -2.71 -2.00
N ILE A 95 4.99 -1.76 -2.07
CA ILE A 95 4.89 -0.66 -1.11
C ILE A 95 4.66 -1.18 0.32
N VAL A 96 3.79 -2.19 0.46
CA VAL A 96 3.48 -2.82 1.75
C VAL A 96 4.71 -3.54 2.31
N LYS A 97 5.45 -4.30 1.49
CA LYS A 97 6.63 -5.05 1.92
C LYS A 97 7.82 -4.17 2.31
N VAL A 98 7.96 -2.98 1.72
CA VAL A 98 9.07 -2.05 2.03
C VAL A 98 8.87 -1.33 3.36
N LYS A 99 7.63 -1.14 3.78
CA LYS A 99 7.29 -0.36 4.98
C LYS A 99 6.94 -1.22 6.22
N LEU A 100 6.77 -2.53 6.04
CA LEU A 100 6.68 -3.54 7.11
C LEU A 100 8.07 -4.06 7.47
#